data_AF-A0A7Y4AJH7-F1
#
_entry.id   AF-A0A7Y4AJH7-F1
#
_cell.length_a   1.000
_cell.length_b   1.000
_cell.length_c   1.000
_cell.angle_alpha   90.00
_cell.angle_beta   90.00
_cell.angle_gamma   90.00
#
_symmetry.space_group_name_H-M   'P 1'
#
loop_
_entity.id
_entity.type
_entity.pdbx_description
1 polymer ?
#
loop_
_entity_poly.entity_id
_entity_poly.type
_entity_poly.pdbx_seq_one_letter_code
_entity_poly.pdbx_strand_id
1 'polypeptide(L)'
;MPYLLVFMLSIFTLTGCQSAYYSAMEQVGYHKRDIMVDRVEDAKESQQDAQEEFTSALEALTALTKFNGGELEGMYNQVNDKYQDSEKAAQNVSDRIAAIEDVSDALFDEWQAELELYTSSSLRRSSEQKLRETKASYKTMLSAMKRAEKKMDPVLNTLRDNTLYLKHNLNASAVGSLQGDFMSLEKDIAYAIKQMNTAITESDKFLERLNTQ
;
A
#
# COMPACT_ATOMS: atom_id res chain seq x y z
N MET A 1 24.05 32.38 25.11
CA MET A 1 23.12 31.67 24.22
C MET A 1 23.73 31.33 22.84
N PRO A 2 24.94 30.73 22.71
CA PRO A 2 25.44 30.31 21.38
C PRO A 2 25.00 28.88 21.01
N TYR A 3 24.62 28.05 21.99
CA TYR A 3 24.27 26.65 21.77
C TYR A 3 22.88 26.43 21.15
N LEU A 4 22.02 27.45 21.17
CA LEU A 4 20.67 27.36 20.57
C LEU A 4 20.70 27.44 19.04
N LEU A 5 21.76 28.05 18.46
CA LEU A 5 21.94 28.16 17.00
C LEU A 5 22.52 26.89 16.38
N VAL A 6 23.31 26.12 17.14
CA VAL A 6 23.89 24.85 16.66
C VAL A 6 22.84 23.73 16.63
N PHE A 7 21.86 23.77 17.53
CA PHE A 7 20.76 22.78 17.54
C PHE A 7 19.72 23.02 16.43
N MET A 8 19.62 24.26 15.94
CA MET A 8 18.69 24.62 14.86
C MET A 8 19.22 24.29 13.45
N LEU A 9 20.54 24.05 13.31
CA LEU A 9 21.17 23.70 12.04
C LEU A 9 21.13 22.19 11.75
N SER A 10 20.98 21.34 12.77
CA SER A 10 20.96 19.88 12.61
C SER A 10 19.62 19.29 12.16
N ILE A 11 18.55 20.10 12.10
CA ILE A 11 17.21 19.62 11.69
C ILE A 11 17.01 19.75 10.17
N PHE A 12 17.84 20.53 9.47
CA PHE A 12 17.74 20.74 8.02
C PHE A 12 18.43 19.67 7.16
N THR A 13 19.08 18.66 7.75
CA THR A 13 19.82 17.63 7.00
C THR A 13 19.01 16.37 6.69
N LEU A 14 17.76 16.24 7.18
CA LEU A 14 16.97 15.03 6.98
C LEU A 14 16.15 15.01 5.68
N THR A 15 15.92 16.15 5.03
CA THR A 15 15.24 16.19 3.73
C THR A 15 16.18 15.89 2.55
N GLY A 16 17.51 15.80 2.79
CA GLY A 16 18.51 15.49 1.76
C GLY A 16 18.81 14.00 1.57
N CYS A 17 18.29 13.12 2.44
CA CYS A 17 18.60 11.69 2.37
C CYS A 17 17.98 11.00 1.15
N GLN A 18 16.77 11.40 0.75
CA GLN A 18 16.07 10.82 -0.40
C GLN A 18 16.69 11.27 -1.73
N SER A 19 17.00 12.56 -1.88
CA SER A 19 17.68 13.07 -3.08
C SER A 19 19.09 12.47 -3.23
N ALA A 20 19.83 12.29 -2.13
CA ALA A 20 21.12 11.61 -2.14
C ALA A 20 21.01 10.12 -2.49
N TYR A 21 19.97 9.43 -2.01
CA TYR A 21 19.69 8.03 -2.34
C TYR A 21 19.46 7.84 -3.85
N TYR A 22 18.54 8.60 -4.45
CA TYR A 22 18.26 8.47 -5.88
C TYR A 22 19.44 8.91 -6.76
N SER A 23 20.18 9.94 -6.33
CA SER A 23 21.40 10.36 -7.04
C SER A 23 22.49 9.28 -7.02
N ALA A 24 22.63 8.55 -5.91
CA ALA A 24 23.57 7.42 -5.82
C ALA A 24 23.15 6.24 -6.71
N MET A 25 21.85 5.95 -6.80
CA MET A 25 21.30 4.92 -7.68
C MET A 25 21.54 5.23 -9.17
N GLU A 26 21.42 6.49 -9.57
CA GLU A 26 21.73 6.92 -10.95
C GLU A 26 23.21 6.79 -11.30
N GLN A 27 24.11 7.03 -10.34
CA GLN A 27 25.55 6.83 -10.54
C GLN A 27 25.92 5.36 -10.78
N VAL A 28 25.10 4.42 -10.32
CA VAL A 28 25.27 2.97 -10.56
C VAL A 28 24.34 2.43 -11.66
N GLY A 29 23.65 3.32 -12.39
CA GLY A 29 22.92 2.98 -13.63
C GLY A 29 21.42 2.74 -13.51
N TYR A 30 20.80 3.02 -12.36
CA TYR A 30 19.34 2.95 -12.20
C TYR A 30 18.71 4.34 -12.28
N HIS A 31 17.83 4.58 -13.25
CA HIS A 31 17.11 5.84 -13.36
C HIS A 31 15.88 5.86 -12.44
N LYS A 32 15.49 7.04 -11.94
CA LYS A 32 14.26 7.21 -11.12
C LYS A 32 13.01 6.65 -11.78
N ARG A 33 12.95 6.64 -13.11
CA ARG A 33 11.88 6.01 -13.90
C ARG A 33 11.83 4.49 -13.71
N ASP A 34 12.97 3.81 -13.72
CA ASP A 34 13.03 2.36 -13.53
C ASP A 34 12.65 2.00 -12.10
N ILE A 35 13.15 2.78 -11.13
CA ILE A 35 12.75 2.64 -9.73
C ILE A 35 11.24 2.85 -9.57
N MET A 36 10.64 3.82 -10.27
CA MET A 36 9.19 4.03 -10.26
C MET A 36 8.44 2.81 -10.79
N VAL A 37 8.91 2.17 -11.87
CA VAL A 37 8.32 0.94 -12.41
C VAL A 37 8.36 -0.16 -11.36
N ASP A 38 9.53 -0.45 -10.79
CA ASP A 38 9.69 -1.48 -9.77
C ASP A 38 8.77 -1.24 -8.56
N ARG A 39 8.67 0.01 -8.08
CA ARG A 39 7.81 0.35 -6.93
C ARG A 39 6.33 0.15 -7.22
N VAL A 40 5.89 0.45 -8.44
CA VAL A 40 4.49 0.22 -8.84
C VAL A 40 4.21 -1.28 -8.99
N GLU A 41 5.17 -2.07 -9.48
CA GLU A 41 5.06 -3.53 -9.53
C GLU A 41 5.00 -4.14 -8.12
N ASP A 42 5.91 -3.76 -7.21
CA ASP A 42 5.88 -4.19 -5.81
C ASP A 42 4.54 -3.84 -5.13
N ALA A 43 3.98 -2.66 -5.42
CA ALA A 43 2.70 -2.24 -4.86
C ALA A 43 1.52 -3.04 -5.40
N LYS A 44 1.58 -3.52 -6.65
CA LYS A 44 0.58 -4.43 -7.21
C LYS A 44 0.65 -5.79 -6.52
N GLU A 45 1.86 -6.34 -6.37
CA GLU A 45 2.08 -7.63 -5.70
C GLU A 45 1.58 -7.58 -4.25
N SER A 46 1.94 -6.52 -3.50
CA SER A 46 1.45 -6.36 -2.11
C SER A 46 -0.08 -6.30 -2.00
N GLN A 47 -0.76 -5.75 -3.01
CA GLN A 47 -2.23 -5.73 -3.06
C GLN A 47 -2.82 -7.08 -3.45
N GLN A 48 -2.09 -7.94 -4.15
CA GLN A 48 -2.50 -9.32 -4.42
C GLN A 48 -2.34 -10.15 -3.15
N ASP A 49 -1.19 -10.05 -2.47
CA ASP A 49 -0.93 -10.71 -1.18
C ASP A 49 -1.99 -10.35 -0.14
N ALA A 50 -2.36 -9.07 -0.04
CA ALA A 50 -3.41 -8.63 0.88
C ALA A 50 -4.79 -9.22 0.56
N GLN A 51 -5.11 -9.47 -0.72
CA GLN A 51 -6.35 -10.16 -1.10
C GLN A 51 -6.32 -11.61 -0.63
N GLU A 52 -5.18 -12.29 -0.78
CA GLU A 52 -5.00 -13.68 -0.36
C GLU A 52 -5.09 -13.82 1.15
N GLU A 53 -4.46 -12.94 1.92
CA GLU A 53 -4.52 -13.01 3.39
C GLU A 53 -5.90 -12.69 3.94
N PHE A 54 -6.61 -11.69 3.40
CA PHE A 54 -7.99 -11.44 3.81
C PHE A 54 -8.92 -12.61 3.46
N THR A 55 -8.76 -13.20 2.29
CA THR A 55 -9.53 -14.39 1.90
C THR A 55 -9.25 -15.55 2.86
N SER A 56 -7.97 -15.79 3.17
CA SER A 56 -7.53 -16.83 4.10
C SER A 56 -8.07 -16.60 5.52
N ALA A 57 -8.13 -15.35 5.98
CA ALA A 57 -8.70 -14.99 7.28
C ALA A 57 -10.22 -15.25 7.34
N LEU A 58 -10.94 -14.94 6.26
CA LEU A 58 -12.37 -15.24 6.15
C LEU A 58 -12.64 -16.76 6.16
N GLU A 59 -11.80 -17.54 5.48
CA GLU A 59 -11.90 -19.00 5.48
C GLU A 59 -11.69 -19.60 6.88
N ALA A 60 -10.65 -19.12 7.61
CA ALA A 60 -10.39 -19.55 8.98
C ALA A 60 -11.56 -19.24 9.92
N LEU A 61 -12.14 -18.04 9.82
CA LEU A 61 -13.32 -17.66 10.60
C LEU A 61 -14.57 -18.46 10.21
N THR A 62 -14.77 -18.73 8.93
CA THR A 62 -15.87 -19.57 8.45
C THR A 62 -15.75 -20.99 9.00
N ALA A 63 -14.53 -21.54 9.05
CA ALA A 63 -14.28 -22.85 9.65
C ALA A 63 -14.62 -22.87 11.15
N LEU A 64 -14.36 -21.77 11.87
CA LEU A 64 -14.73 -21.61 13.28
C LEU A 64 -16.24 -21.74 13.51
N THR A 65 -17.08 -21.18 12.63
CA THR A 65 -18.56 -21.26 12.78
C THR A 65 -19.16 -22.63 12.53
N LYS A 66 -18.51 -23.48 11.73
CA LYS A 66 -19.03 -24.80 11.32
C LYS A 66 -18.65 -25.90 12.31
N PHE A 67 -18.01 -25.54 13.41
CA PHE A 67 -17.40 -26.47 14.32
C PHE A 67 -18.40 -27.09 15.29
N ASN A 68 -18.42 -28.42 15.33
CA ASN A 68 -19.27 -29.24 16.21
C ASN A 68 -18.41 -30.16 17.08
N GLY A 69 -17.51 -29.57 17.88
CA GLY A 69 -16.67 -30.29 18.84
C GLY A 69 -15.22 -30.52 18.40
N GLY A 70 -14.28 -30.37 19.35
CA GLY A 70 -12.81 -30.48 19.22
C GLY A 70 -12.09 -29.33 19.97
N GLU A 71 -10.80 -29.09 19.68
CA GLU A 71 -9.94 -28.09 20.35
C GLU A 71 -10.17 -26.66 19.83
N LEU A 72 -11.06 -25.91 20.48
CA LEU A 72 -11.34 -24.49 20.17
C LEU A 72 -10.07 -23.61 20.20
N GLU A 73 -9.09 -23.95 21.04
CA GLU A 73 -7.83 -23.22 21.17
C GLU A 73 -7.01 -23.25 19.88
N GLY A 74 -6.94 -24.40 19.19
CA GLY A 74 -6.23 -24.51 17.92
C GLY A 74 -6.84 -23.64 16.83
N MET A 75 -8.18 -23.56 16.80
CA MET A 75 -8.89 -22.74 15.81
C MET A 75 -8.78 -21.25 16.12
N TYR A 76 -8.81 -20.89 17.41
CA TYR A 76 -8.48 -19.53 17.83
C TYR A 76 -7.09 -19.11 17.37
N ASN A 77 -6.08 -19.97 17.59
CA ASN A 77 -4.71 -19.68 17.16
C ASN A 77 -4.64 -19.48 15.64
N GLN A 78 -5.31 -20.32 14.85
CA GLN A 78 -5.38 -20.15 13.39
C GLN A 78 -6.01 -18.82 12.97
N VAL A 79 -7.10 -18.40 13.63
CA VAL A 79 -7.75 -17.11 13.36
C VAL A 79 -6.83 -15.95 13.75
N ASN A 80 -6.16 -16.05 14.91
CA ASN A 80 -5.22 -15.04 15.37
C ASN A 80 -4.04 -14.88 14.41
N ASP A 81 -3.47 -16.00 13.94
CA ASP A 81 -2.37 -15.99 12.97
C ASP A 81 -2.82 -15.33 11.67
N LYS A 82 -4.03 -15.64 11.19
CA LYS A 82 -4.58 -14.99 9.99
C LYS A 82 -4.93 -13.53 10.15
N TYR A 83 -5.31 -13.09 11.34
CA TYR A 83 -5.38 -11.67 11.64
C TYR A 83 -4.01 -10.99 11.57
N GLN A 84 -2.96 -11.59 12.14
CA GLN A 84 -1.60 -11.03 12.11
C GLN A 84 -1.02 -10.97 10.70
N ASP A 85 -1.20 -12.03 9.90
CA ASP A 85 -0.81 -12.06 8.49
C ASP A 85 -1.51 -10.95 7.69
N SER A 86 -2.82 -10.79 7.91
CA SER A 86 -3.63 -9.72 7.29
C SER A 86 -3.16 -8.32 7.67
N GLU A 87 -2.81 -8.10 8.95
CA GLU A 87 -2.29 -6.83 9.44
C GLU A 87 -0.94 -6.48 8.79
N LYS A 88 -0.05 -7.48 8.69
CA LYS A 88 1.25 -7.33 8.02
C LYS A 88 1.09 -7.04 6.53
N ALA A 89 0.19 -7.75 5.84
CA ALA A 89 -0.06 -7.52 4.42
C ALA A 89 -0.61 -6.12 4.16
N ALA A 90 -1.54 -5.66 5.00
CA ALA A 90 -2.07 -4.30 4.93
C ALA A 90 -1.00 -3.24 5.18
N GLN A 91 -0.11 -3.44 6.15
CA GLN A 91 1.01 -2.53 6.38
C GLN A 91 1.97 -2.49 5.19
N ASN A 92 2.25 -3.64 4.56
CA ASN A 92 3.08 -3.67 3.35
C ASN A 92 2.45 -2.85 2.22
N VAL A 93 1.13 -2.93 2.02
CA VAL A 93 0.43 -2.08 1.03
C VAL A 93 0.64 -0.60 1.33
N SER A 94 0.48 -0.16 2.59
CA SER A 94 0.72 1.23 3.01
C SER A 94 2.17 1.67 2.74
N ASP A 95 3.14 0.83 3.08
CA ASP A 95 4.57 1.11 2.89
C ASP A 95 4.91 1.26 1.40
N ARG A 96 4.32 0.43 0.53
CA ARG A 96 4.53 0.51 -0.93
C ARG A 96 3.91 1.76 -1.54
N ILE A 97 2.72 2.16 -1.07
CA ILE A 97 2.11 3.43 -1.49
C ILE A 97 3.02 4.60 -1.12
N ALA A 98 3.54 4.65 0.10
CA ALA A 98 4.45 5.70 0.54
C ALA A 98 5.76 5.73 -0.28
N ALA A 99 6.31 4.56 -0.61
CA ALA A 99 7.52 4.46 -1.44
C ALA A 99 7.29 4.96 -2.88
N ILE A 100 6.10 4.76 -3.45
CA ILE A 100 5.70 5.32 -4.74
C ILE A 100 5.60 6.85 -4.68
N GLU A 101 5.01 7.39 -3.61
CA GLU A 101 4.92 8.85 -3.41
C GLU A 101 6.31 9.48 -3.38
N ASP A 102 7.24 8.91 -2.61
CA ASP A 102 8.62 9.39 -2.49
C ASP A 102 9.35 9.46 -3.85
N VAL A 103 9.39 8.35 -4.59
CA VAL A 103 10.06 8.32 -5.90
C VAL A 103 9.36 9.22 -6.92
N SER A 104 8.04 9.39 -6.83
CA SER A 104 7.30 10.27 -7.73
C SER A 104 7.63 11.73 -7.55
N ASP A 105 7.75 12.20 -6.31
CA ASP A 105 8.08 13.59 -6.01
C ASP A 105 9.49 13.90 -6.54
N ALA A 106 10.46 13.02 -6.27
CA ALA A 106 11.82 13.16 -6.76
C ALA A 106 11.90 13.17 -8.30
N LEU A 107 11.20 12.23 -8.97
CA LEU A 107 11.18 12.14 -10.44
C LEU A 107 10.57 13.39 -11.07
N PHE A 108 9.45 13.86 -10.53
CA PHE A 108 8.72 14.99 -11.10
C PHE A 108 9.38 16.34 -10.86
N ASP A 109 10.08 16.50 -9.74
CA ASP A 109 10.86 17.71 -9.45
C ASP A 109 12.09 17.81 -10.36
N GLU A 110 12.81 16.70 -10.55
CA GLU A 110 13.94 16.64 -11.48
C GLU A 110 13.50 16.94 -12.91
N TRP A 111 12.47 16.23 -13.41
CA TRP A 111 11.97 16.45 -14.77
C TRP A 111 11.53 17.90 -14.96
N GLN A 112 10.88 18.52 -13.97
CA GLN A 112 10.50 19.92 -14.03
C GLN A 112 11.71 20.88 -14.11
N ALA A 113 12.79 20.59 -13.38
CA ALA A 113 14.02 21.37 -13.44
C ALA A 113 14.73 21.24 -14.80
N GLU A 114 14.76 20.04 -15.37
CA GLU A 114 15.37 19.78 -16.68
C GLU A 114 14.64 20.48 -17.84
N LEU A 115 13.35 20.79 -17.69
CA LEU A 115 12.61 21.60 -18.68
C LEU A 115 13.25 22.98 -18.92
N GLU A 116 13.94 23.53 -17.92
CA GLU A 116 14.65 24.81 -18.02
C GLU A 116 15.98 24.71 -18.77
N LEU A 117 16.50 23.50 -18.99
CA LEU A 117 17.76 23.27 -19.70
C LEU A 117 17.57 23.16 -21.22
N TYR A 118 16.33 22.99 -21.70
CA TYR A 118 16.05 22.89 -23.13
C TYR A 118 16.28 24.22 -23.85
N THR A 119 17.14 24.19 -24.87
CA THR A 119 17.28 25.29 -25.84
C THR A 119 16.24 25.24 -26.96
N SER A 120 15.73 24.04 -27.29
CA SER A 120 14.71 23.84 -28.32
C SER A 120 13.31 23.99 -27.76
N SER A 121 12.57 25.00 -28.24
CA SER A 121 11.18 25.24 -27.79
C SER A 121 10.22 24.11 -28.15
N SER A 122 10.44 23.38 -29.26
CA SER A 122 9.60 22.25 -29.64
C SER A 122 9.83 21.05 -28.72
N LEU A 123 11.08 20.74 -28.41
CA LEU A 123 11.42 19.65 -27.50
C LEU A 123 10.96 19.95 -26.07
N ARG A 124 11.14 21.18 -25.58
CA ARG A 124 10.62 21.61 -24.27
C ARG A 124 9.12 21.39 -24.16
N ARG A 125 8.34 21.87 -25.15
CA ARG A 125 6.87 21.70 -25.16
C ARG A 125 6.45 20.24 -25.18
N SER A 126 7.16 19.41 -25.94
CA SER A 126 6.89 17.96 -25.99
C SER A 126 7.18 17.28 -24.65
N SER A 127 8.31 17.59 -24.02
CA SER A 127 8.70 17.07 -22.70
C SER A 127 7.72 17.53 -21.60
N GLU A 128 7.30 18.80 -21.63
CA GLU A 128 6.31 19.34 -20.70
C GLU A 128 4.93 18.66 -20.85
N GLN A 129 4.51 18.35 -22.08
CA GLN A 129 3.29 17.59 -22.33
C GLN A 129 3.36 16.20 -21.70
N LYS A 130 4.46 15.47 -21.93
CA LYS A 130 4.72 14.16 -21.33
C LYS A 130 4.68 14.21 -19.80
N LEU A 131 5.34 15.20 -19.18
CA LEU A 131 5.32 15.40 -17.73
C LEU A 131 3.88 15.58 -17.20
N ARG A 132 3.07 16.41 -17.87
CA ARG A 132 1.66 16.64 -17.47
C ARG A 132 0.82 15.36 -17.59
N GLU A 133 0.96 14.63 -18.68
CA GLU A 133 0.24 13.37 -18.92
C GLU A 133 0.62 12.30 -17.89
N THR A 134 1.91 12.15 -17.59
CA THR A 134 2.42 11.22 -16.58
C THR A 134 1.94 11.59 -15.18
N LYS A 135 1.99 12.88 -14.78
CA LYS A 135 1.43 13.37 -13.51
C LYS A 135 -0.07 13.08 -13.37
N ALA A 136 -0.84 13.22 -14.45
CA ALA A 136 -2.27 12.92 -14.44
C ALA A 136 -2.53 11.42 -14.25
N SER A 137 -1.81 10.55 -14.97
CA SER A 137 -1.93 9.10 -14.84
C SER A 137 -1.52 8.62 -13.44
N TYR A 138 -0.41 9.16 -12.91
CA TYR A 138 0.07 8.90 -11.56
C TYR A 138 -0.99 9.21 -10.50
N LYS A 139 -1.61 10.40 -10.56
CA LYS A 139 -2.65 10.81 -9.59
C LYS A 139 -3.85 9.86 -9.59
N THR A 140 -4.26 9.37 -10.75
CA THR A 140 -5.36 8.39 -10.88
C THR A 140 -5.00 7.07 -10.21
N MET A 141 -3.80 6.55 -10.48
CA MET A 141 -3.28 5.33 -9.86
C MET A 141 -3.17 5.47 -8.33
N LEU A 142 -2.48 6.51 -7.85
CA LEU A 142 -2.28 6.74 -6.42
C LEU A 142 -3.61 6.86 -5.67
N SER A 143 -4.57 7.59 -6.25
CA SER A 143 -5.89 7.73 -5.64
C SER A 143 -6.64 6.40 -5.56
N ALA A 144 -6.43 5.49 -6.51
CA ALA A 144 -7.01 4.15 -6.45
C ALA A 144 -6.36 3.30 -5.35
N MET A 145 -5.02 3.32 -5.25
CA MET A 145 -4.28 2.61 -4.21
C MET A 145 -4.70 3.07 -2.81
N LYS A 146 -4.76 4.39 -2.55
CA LYS A 146 -5.21 4.93 -1.25
C LYS A 146 -6.66 4.58 -0.91
N ARG A 147 -7.53 4.43 -1.92
CA ARG A 147 -8.89 3.94 -1.70
C ARG A 147 -8.92 2.47 -1.34
N ALA A 148 -8.06 1.65 -1.94
CA ALA A 148 -7.91 0.24 -1.58
C ALA A 148 -7.38 0.10 -0.15
N GLU A 149 -6.32 0.83 0.18
CA GLU A 149 -5.71 0.90 1.52
C GLU A 149 -6.74 1.21 2.60
N LYS A 150 -7.48 2.33 2.45
CA LYS A 150 -8.53 2.74 3.40
C LYS A 150 -9.63 1.69 3.62
N LYS A 151 -9.81 0.76 2.69
CA LYS A 151 -10.85 -0.27 2.75
C LYS A 151 -10.37 -1.55 3.43
N MET A 152 -9.08 -1.64 3.73
CA MET A 152 -8.50 -2.65 4.60
C MET A 152 -8.85 -2.39 6.07
N ASP A 153 -8.94 -1.12 6.49
CA ASP A 153 -9.24 -0.73 7.88
C ASP A 153 -10.47 -1.45 8.50
N PRO A 154 -11.67 -1.45 7.87
CA PRO A 154 -12.83 -2.13 8.45
C PRO A 154 -12.64 -3.65 8.55
N VAL A 155 -11.90 -4.26 7.61
CA VAL A 155 -11.56 -5.68 7.64
C VAL A 155 -10.68 -5.98 8.85
N LEU A 156 -9.58 -5.23 9.02
CA LEU A 156 -8.65 -5.38 10.13
C LEU A 156 -9.30 -5.12 11.48
N ASN A 157 -10.16 -4.10 11.58
CA ASN A 157 -10.89 -3.80 12.81
C ASN A 157 -11.76 -4.98 13.22
N THR A 158 -12.54 -5.51 12.28
CA THR A 158 -13.42 -6.65 12.55
C THR A 158 -12.62 -7.89 12.94
N LEU A 159 -11.54 -8.22 12.21
CA LEU A 159 -10.65 -9.34 12.54
C LEU A 159 -10.05 -9.20 13.95
N ARG A 160 -9.55 -8.01 14.29
CA ARG A 160 -8.97 -7.68 15.59
C ARG A 160 -9.99 -7.84 16.71
N ASP A 161 -11.17 -7.23 16.56
CA ASP A 161 -12.21 -7.23 17.60
C ASP A 161 -12.70 -8.66 17.88
N ASN A 162 -12.91 -9.45 16.82
CA ASN A 162 -13.30 -10.85 16.93
C ASN A 162 -12.19 -11.70 17.59
N THR A 163 -10.94 -11.49 17.21
CA THR A 163 -9.79 -12.19 17.81
C THR A 163 -9.65 -11.87 19.30
N LEU A 164 -9.77 -10.60 19.68
CA LEU A 164 -9.71 -10.16 21.07
C LEU A 164 -10.87 -10.72 21.90
N TYR A 165 -12.08 -10.74 21.34
CA TYR A 165 -13.24 -11.30 22.02
C TYR A 165 -13.08 -12.80 22.28
N LEU A 166 -12.66 -13.56 21.26
CA LEU A 166 -12.44 -15.01 21.37
C LEU A 166 -11.36 -15.34 22.39
N LYS A 167 -10.27 -14.54 22.48
CA LYS A 167 -9.17 -14.75 23.43
C LYS A 167 -9.62 -14.91 24.88
N HIS A 168 -10.67 -14.18 25.28
CA HIS A 168 -11.15 -14.16 26.67
C HIS A 168 -12.42 -14.99 26.89
N ASN A 169 -13.13 -15.33 25.81
CA ASN A 169 -14.47 -15.90 25.88
C ASN A 169 -14.58 -17.19 25.07
N LEU A 170 -13.47 -17.91 24.86
CA LEU A 170 -13.43 -19.05 23.94
C LEU A 170 -14.37 -20.19 24.38
N ASN A 171 -15.56 -20.23 23.80
CA ASN A 171 -16.57 -21.25 24.00
C ASN A 171 -17.58 -21.25 22.83
N ALA A 172 -18.41 -22.29 22.74
CA ALA A 172 -19.37 -22.45 21.64
C ALA A 172 -20.41 -21.31 21.55
N SER A 173 -20.82 -20.74 22.69
CA SER A 173 -21.77 -19.61 22.71
C SER A 173 -21.15 -18.34 22.16
N ALA A 174 -19.89 -18.06 22.51
CA ALA A 174 -19.15 -16.92 22.00
C ALA A 174 -18.97 -17.01 20.48
N VAL A 175 -18.55 -18.18 19.96
CA VAL A 175 -18.45 -18.41 18.51
C VAL A 175 -19.80 -18.16 17.80
N GLY A 176 -20.91 -18.64 18.38
CA GLY A 176 -22.24 -18.42 17.82
C GLY A 176 -22.64 -16.93 17.79
N SER A 177 -22.22 -16.13 18.78
CA SER A 177 -22.55 -14.70 18.83
C SER A 177 -21.85 -13.85 17.75
N LEU A 178 -20.73 -14.32 17.20
CA LEU A 178 -19.94 -13.58 16.20
C LEU A 178 -20.43 -13.79 14.75
N GLN A 179 -21.45 -14.63 14.54
CA GLN A 179 -21.91 -14.98 13.19
C GLN A 179 -22.38 -13.76 12.38
N GLY A 180 -22.96 -12.75 13.05
CA GLY A 180 -23.33 -11.48 12.41
C GLY A 180 -22.11 -10.65 11.97
N ASP A 181 -21.07 -10.60 12.81
CA ASP A 181 -19.84 -9.87 12.50
C ASP A 181 -19.10 -10.52 11.33
N PHE A 182 -19.12 -11.85 11.22
CA PHE A 182 -18.52 -12.56 10.09
C PHE A 182 -19.22 -12.29 8.77
N MET A 183 -20.55 -12.12 8.75
CA MET A 183 -21.27 -11.70 7.55
C MET A 183 -20.89 -10.27 7.12
N SER A 184 -20.66 -9.37 8.09
CA SER A 184 -20.15 -8.02 7.78
C SER A 184 -18.73 -8.09 7.23
N LEU A 185 -17.88 -8.92 7.83
CA LEU A 185 -16.50 -9.11 7.39
C LEU A 185 -16.40 -9.63 5.96
N GLU A 186 -17.21 -10.62 5.58
CA GLU A 186 -17.27 -11.14 4.20
C GLU A 186 -17.53 -10.01 3.19
N LYS A 187 -18.48 -9.12 3.51
CA LYS A 187 -18.82 -7.98 2.66
C LYS A 187 -17.70 -6.95 2.60
N ASP A 188 -17.06 -6.65 3.74
CA ASP A 188 -15.95 -5.70 3.80
C ASP A 188 -14.73 -6.21 3.03
N ILE A 189 -14.42 -7.50 3.14
CA ILE A 189 -13.37 -8.18 2.36
C ILE A 189 -13.68 -8.11 0.86
N ALA A 190 -14.90 -8.45 0.45
CA ALA A 190 -15.31 -8.37 -0.95
C ALA A 190 -15.16 -6.94 -1.50
N TYR A 191 -15.45 -5.92 -0.69
CA TYR A 191 -15.26 -4.53 -1.07
C TYR A 191 -13.78 -4.15 -1.15
N ALA A 192 -12.95 -4.56 -0.20
CA ALA A 192 -11.50 -4.34 -0.19
C ALA A 192 -10.85 -4.95 -1.44
N ILE A 193 -11.13 -6.23 -1.73
CA ILE A 193 -10.65 -6.95 -2.92
C ILE A 193 -11.06 -6.22 -4.20
N LYS A 194 -12.30 -5.73 -4.28
CA LYS A 194 -12.76 -4.95 -5.45
C LYS A 194 -11.95 -3.66 -5.64
N GLN A 195 -11.64 -2.95 -4.56
CA GLN A 195 -10.82 -1.73 -4.65
C GLN A 195 -9.38 -2.05 -5.03
N MET A 196 -8.79 -3.11 -4.48
CA MET A 196 -7.44 -3.57 -4.85
C MET A 196 -7.35 -3.92 -6.33
N ASN A 197 -8.32 -4.67 -6.87
CA ASN A 197 -8.38 -4.95 -8.31
C ASN A 197 -8.49 -3.68 -9.18
N THR A 198 -9.22 -2.68 -8.70
CA THR A 198 -9.29 -1.37 -9.38
C THR A 198 -7.92 -0.68 -9.36
N ALA A 199 -7.24 -0.69 -8.22
CA ALA A 199 -5.92 -0.08 -8.06
C ALA A 199 -4.84 -0.80 -8.88
N ILE A 200 -4.84 -2.14 -8.93
CA ILE A 200 -3.98 -2.94 -9.81
C ILE A 200 -4.21 -2.54 -11.28
N THR A 201 -5.47 -2.43 -11.71
CA THR A 201 -5.81 -2.02 -13.08
C THR A 201 -5.29 -0.62 -13.42
N GLU A 202 -5.41 0.34 -12.50
CA GLU A 202 -4.86 1.69 -12.72
C GLU A 202 -3.32 1.71 -12.68
N SER A 203 -2.71 0.78 -11.95
CA SER A 203 -1.25 0.58 -11.94
C SER A 203 -0.76 0.05 -13.29
N ASP A 204 -1.43 -0.94 -13.87
CA ASP A 204 -1.12 -1.44 -15.21
C ASP A 204 -1.19 -0.35 -16.28
N LYS A 205 -2.25 0.46 -16.25
CA LYS A 205 -2.40 1.61 -17.16
C LYS A 205 -1.29 2.65 -16.98
N PHE A 206 -0.86 2.89 -15.74
CA PHE A 206 0.24 3.80 -15.46
C PHE A 206 1.57 3.25 -16.01
N LEU A 207 1.87 1.98 -15.75
CA LEU A 207 3.08 1.32 -16.26
C LEU A 207 3.13 1.30 -17.79
N GLU A 208 2.02 0.97 -18.46
CA GLU A 208 1.92 0.97 -19.92
C GLU A 208 2.24 2.36 -20.50
N ARG A 209 1.64 3.42 -19.92
CA ARG A 209 1.92 4.80 -20.33
C ARG A 209 3.36 5.22 -20.01
N LEU A 210 3.87 4.80 -18.85
CA LEU A 210 5.22 5.12 -18.44
C LEU A 210 6.25 4.38 -19.29
N ASN A 211 5.94 3.26 -19.94
CA ASN A 211 6.87 2.54 -20.81
C ASN A 211 6.79 2.97 -22.28
N THR A 212 5.67 3.55 -22.72
CA THR A 212 5.44 3.95 -24.12
C THR A 212 5.90 5.37 -24.46
N GLN A 213 6.33 6.15 -23.45
CA GLN A 213 6.81 7.53 -23.61
C GLN A 213 8.33 7.65 -23.77
#